data_AF-A0A2K8Z7S7-F1
#
_entry.id   AF-A0A2K8Z7S7-F1
#
_cell.length_a   1.000
_cell.length_b   1.000
_cell.length_c   1.000
_cell.angle_alpha   90.00
_cell.angle_beta   90.00
_cell.angle_gamma   90.00
#
_symmetry.space_group_name_H-M   'P 1'
#
loop_
_entity.id
_entity.type
_entity.pdbx_description
1 polymer ?
#
loop_
_entity_poly.entity_id
_entity_poly.type
_entity_poly.pdbx_seq_one_letter_code
_entity_poly.pdbx_strand_id
1 'polypeptide(L)' 'MAKRAVKQIVIEELIDRINLSGLSSAEEETFKIWLIKSAPLHTSIETALRRGHSVKACANTYRRQTEYWVQIEEPEN' A
#
# COMPACT_ATOMS: atom_id res chain seq x y z
N MET A 1 -5.09 31.73 -7.36
CA MET A 1 -4.36 30.58 -6.77
C MET A 1 -4.87 29.30 -7.43
N ALA A 2 -4.11 28.73 -8.36
CA ALA A 2 -4.52 27.52 -9.06
C ALA A 2 -4.43 26.33 -8.10
N LYS A 3 -5.59 25.77 -7.72
CA LYS A 3 -5.65 24.49 -7.01
C LYS A 3 -5.10 23.43 -7.95
N ARG A 4 -3.84 23.06 -7.75
CA ARG A 4 -3.18 21.96 -8.47
C ARG A 4 -4.04 20.74 -8.21
N ALA A 5 -4.75 20.25 -9.23
CA ALA A 5 -5.48 19.00 -9.15
C ALA A 5 -4.43 17.93 -8.82
N VAL A 6 -4.41 17.50 -7.57
CA VAL A 6 -3.59 16.40 -7.11
C VAL A 6 -4.10 15.21 -7.92
N LYS A 7 -3.33 14.77 -8.92
CA LYS A 7 -3.62 13.53 -9.64
C LYS A 7 -3.66 12.43 -8.59
N GLN A 8 -4.87 12.02 -8.20
CA GLN A 8 -5.05 10.83 -7.39
C GLN A 8 -4.38 9.70 -8.16
N ILE A 9 -3.45 9.02 -7.50
CA ILE A 9 -2.92 7.77 -8.01
C ILE A 9 -4.12 6.82 -8.00
N VAL A 10 -4.44 6.24 -9.15
CA VAL A 10 -5.49 5.24 -9.26
C VAL A 10 -5.09 4.07 -8.36
N ILE A 11 -6.04 3.47 -7.62
CA ILE A 11 -5.72 2.40 -6.64
C ILE A 11 -4.89 1.27 -7.27
N GLU A 12 -5.12 0.97 -8.54
CA GLU A 12 -4.35 -0.02 -9.31
C GLU A 12 -2.87 0.39 -9.47
N GLU A 13 -2.59 1.64 -9.82
CA GLU A 13 -1.22 2.18 -9.90
C GLU A 13 -0.56 2.25 -8.50
N LEU A 14 -1.36 2.47 -7.46
CA LEU A 14 -0.90 2.48 -6.08
C LEU A 14 -0.49 1.07 -5.62
N ILE A 15 -1.29 0.05 -5.95
CA ILE A 15 -0.98 -1.37 -5.70
C ILE A 15 0.31 -1.78 -6.42
N ASP A 16 0.47 -1.39 -7.69
CA ASP A 16 1.64 -1.75 -8.50
C ASP A 16 2.96 -1.21 -7.92
N ARG A 17 2.88 -0.07 -7.21
CA ARG A 17 4.02 0.56 -6.53
C ARG A 17 4.30 0.02 -5.13
N ILE A 18 3.41 -0.81 -4.57
CA ILE A 18 3.66 -1.47 -3.28
C ILE A 18 4.46 -2.74 -3.54
N ASN A 19 5.51 -2.94 -2.75
CA ASN A 19 6.25 -4.18 -2.75
C ASN A 19 5.42 -5.31 -2.10
N LEU A 20 4.91 -6.22 -2.92
CA LEU A 20 4.13 -7.38 -2.48
C LEU A 20 5.00 -8.62 -2.19
N SER A 21 6.33 -8.53 -2.29
CA SER A 21 7.23 -9.68 -2.12
C SER A 21 7.19 -10.32 -0.73
N GLY A 22 6.57 -9.67 0.25
CA GLY A 22 6.32 -10.22 1.59
C GLY A 22 5.09 -11.12 1.70
N LEU A 23 4.35 -11.30 0.60
CA LEU A 23 3.10 -12.04 0.54
C LEU A 23 3.19 -13.21 -0.44
N SER A 24 2.48 -14.31 -0.15
CA SER A 24 2.26 -15.41 -1.10
C SER A 24 1.25 -14.98 -2.16
N SER A 25 1.21 -15.60 -3.34
CA SER A 25 0.26 -15.22 -4.41
C SER A 25 -1.22 -15.23 -4.00
N ALA A 26 -1.62 -16.12 -3.09
CA ALA A 26 -2.98 -16.12 -2.52
C ALA A 26 -3.23 -14.92 -1.57
N GLU A 27 -2.20 -14.48 -0.86
CA GLU A 27 -2.23 -13.33 0.04
C GLU A 27 -2.16 -12.02 -0.74
N GLU A 28 -1.46 -11.98 -1.88
CA GLU A 28 -1.40 -10.80 -2.76
C GLU A 28 -2.81 -10.38 -3.22
N GLU A 29 -3.62 -11.32 -3.70
CA GLU A 29 -4.96 -11.04 -4.18
C GLU A 29 -5.88 -10.59 -3.03
N THR A 30 -5.76 -11.24 -1.87
CA THR A 30 -6.52 -10.86 -0.67
C THR A 30 -6.11 -9.50 -0.12
N PHE A 31 -4.81 -9.19 -0.14
CA PHE A 31 -4.26 -7.90 0.25
C PHE A 31 -4.75 -6.78 -0.66
N LYS A 32 -4.79 -7.00 -1.99
CA LYS A 32 -5.35 -6.02 -2.94
C LYS A 32 -6.79 -5.68 -2.60
N ILE A 33 -7.63 -6.68 -2.33
CA ILE A 33 -9.03 -6.49 -1.92
C ILE A 33 -9.11 -5.75 -0.58
N TRP A 34 -8.30 -6.12 0.40
CA TRP A 34 -8.23 -5.45 1.70
C TRP A 34 -7.80 -3.98 1.55
N LEU A 35 -6.81 -3.71 0.71
CA LEU A 35 -6.31 -2.38 0.47
C LEU A 35 -7.39 -1.53 -0.20
N ILE A 36 -8.07 -2.01 -1.24
CA ILE A 36 -9.19 -1.32 -1.90
C ILE A 36 -10.26 -0.90 -0.88
N LYS A 37 -10.59 -1.77 0.08
CA LYS A 37 -11.55 -1.48 1.16
C LYS A 37 -11.00 -0.48 2.19
N SER A 38 -9.68 -0.40 2.35
CA SER A 38 -8.99 0.46 3.33
C SER A 38 -8.66 1.83 2.76
N ALA A 39 -9.68 2.57 2.31
CA ALA A 39 -9.55 3.92 1.75
C ALA A 39 -8.68 4.90 2.58
N PRO A 40 -8.70 4.88 3.93
CA PRO A 40 -7.84 5.76 4.73
C PRO A 40 -6.34 5.53 4.48
N LEU A 41 -5.93 4.31 4.17
CA LEU A 41 -4.52 3.97 3.93
C LEU A 41 -4.03 4.43 2.55
N HIS A 42 -4.92 4.58 1.56
CA HIS A 42 -4.54 5.03 0.22
C HIS A 42 -3.81 6.37 0.26
N THR A 43 -4.31 7.32 1.05
CA THR A 43 -3.70 8.65 1.16
C THR A 43 -2.32 8.58 1.82
N SER A 44 -2.18 7.76 2.86
CA SER A 44 -0.90 7.57 3.56
C SER A 44 0.15 6.93 2.65
N ILE A 45 -0.24 5.89 1.91
CA ILE A 45 0.64 5.19 0.97
C ILE A 45 1.00 6.10 -0.21
N GLU A 46 0.02 6.79 -0.80
CA GLU A 46 0.27 7.78 -1.86
C GLU A 46 1.25 8.85 -1.40
N THR A 47 1.08 9.36 -0.17
CA THR A 47 1.96 10.37 0.41
C THR A 47 3.38 9.83 0.61
N ALA A 48 3.52 8.60 1.11
CA ALA A 48 4.80 7.94 1.28
C ALA A 48 5.52 7.76 -0.07
N LEU A 49 4.83 7.20 -1.06
CA LEU A 49 5.33 6.99 -2.42
C LEU A 49 5.70 8.28 -3.14
N ARG A 50 5.00 9.40 -2.87
CA ARG A 50 5.36 10.73 -3.41
C ARG A 50 6.59 11.33 -2.76
N ARG A 51 6.87 11.00 -1.51
CA ARG A 51 8.06 11.44 -0.78
C ARG A 51 9.30 10.60 -1.10
N GLY A 52 9.15 9.57 -1.92
CA GLY A 52 10.25 8.66 -2.29
C GLY A 52 10.44 7.49 -1.33
N HIS A 53 9.53 7.28 -0.38
CA HIS A 53 9.55 6.09 0.46
C HIS A 53 9.12 4.85 -0.33
N SER A 54 9.66 3.71 0.07
CA SER A 54 9.17 2.41 -0.37
C SER A 54 8.03 1.97 0.53
N VAL A 55 7.05 1.27 -0.02
CA VAL A 55 5.93 0.73 0.77
C VAL A 55 5.90 -0.76 0.55
N LYS A 56 5.96 -1.53 1.63
CA LYS A 56 5.95 -2.99 1.62
C LYS A 56 4.65 -3.50 2.22
N ALA A 57 4.02 -4.44 1.53
CA ALA A 57 2.86 -5.14 2.04
C ALA A 57 3.31 -6.25 2.99
N CYS A 58 2.65 -6.33 4.14
CA CYS A 58 2.91 -7.32 5.15
C CYS A 58 1.59 -7.96 5.56
N ALA A 59 1.62 -9.28 5.74
CA ALA A 59 0.56 -10.02 6.37
C ALA A 59 1.12 -10.69 7.62
N ASN A 60 0.34 -10.68 8.68
CA ASN A 60 0.60 -11.51 9.85
C ASN A 60 -0.59 -12.38 10.10
N THR A 61 -0.33 -13.68 10.11
CA THR A 61 -1.34 -14.67 10.40
C THR A 61 -1.18 -15.08 11.86
N TYR A 62 -2.03 -14.54 12.74
CA TYR A 62 -2.07 -14.91 14.15
C TYR A 62 -3.36 -15.66 14.48
N ARG A 63 -3.24 -16.87 15.06
CA ARG A 63 -4.37 -17.70 15.53
C ARG A 63 -5.56 -17.79 14.54
N ARG A 64 -5.27 -18.03 13.25
CA ARG A 64 -6.24 -18.14 12.13
C ARG A 64 -6.91 -16.83 11.68
N GLN A 65 -6.43 -15.68 12.13
CA GLN A 65 -6.78 -14.39 11.55
C GLN A 65 -5.57 -13.86 10.80
N THR A 66 -5.79 -13.42 9.56
CA THR A 66 -4.77 -12.76 8.74
C THR A 66 -5.00 -11.27 8.82
N GLU A 67 -4.08 -10.57 9.47
CA GLU A 67 -4.07 -9.12 9.54
C GLU A 67 -3.11 -8.58 8.48
N TYR A 68 -3.63 -7.71 7.63
CA TYR A 68 -2.86 -7.03 6.60
C TYR A 68 -2.46 -5.64 7.08
N TRP A 69 -1.25 -5.24 6.76
CA TRP A 69 -0.79 -3.87 6.95
C TRP A 69 0.28 -3.49 5.92
N VAL A 70 0.63 -2.21 5.91
CA VAL A 70 1.70 -1.67 5.08
C VAL A 70 2.81 -1.14 5.97
N GLN A 71 4.04 -1.46 5.60
CA GLN A 71 5.24 -0.89 6.19
C GLN A 71 5.80 0.15 5.23
N ILE A 72 5.93 1.39 5.70
CA ILE A 72 6.59 2.46 4.94
C ILE A 72 8.07 2.40 5.32
N GLU A 73 8.90 2.03 4.36
CA GLU A 73 10.35 1.97 4.50
C GLU A 73 10.97 3.30 4.07
N GLU A 74 11.94 3.78 4.84
CA GLU A 74 12.70 4.96 4.45
C GLU A 74 13.49 4.67 3.18
N PRO A 75 13.61 5.63 2.24
CA PRO A 75 14.51 5.45 1.12
C PRO A 75 15.92 5.20 1.67
N GLU A 76 16.54 4.08 1.26
CA GLU A 76 17.93 3.79 1.59
C GLU A 76 18.78 4.97 1.14
N ASN A 77 19.39 5.66 2.11
CA ASN A 77 20.24 6.82 1.92
C ASN A 77 21.71 6.41 1.82
#